data_AF-A0A7K3RZ82-F1
#
_entry.id   AF-A0A7K3RZ82-F1
#
_cell.length_a   1.000
_cell.length_b   1.000
_cell.length_c   1.000
_cell.angle_alpha   90.00
_cell.angle_beta   90.00
_cell.angle_gamma   90.00
#
_symmetry.space_group_name_H-M   'P 1'
#
loop_
_entity.id
_entity.type
_entity.pdbx_description
1 polymer ?
#
loop_
_entity_poly.entity_id
_entity_poly.type
_entity_poly.pdbx_seq_one_letter_code
_entity_poly.pdbx_strand_id
1 'polypeptide(L)' 'MSGDAEGAARAVLAERLSALREGSGRTYASLARRIGVSGSTLHRYCTGQTVPAEFAPVERLARLCG' A
#
# COMPACT_ATOMS: atom_id res chain seq x y z
N MET A 1 4.59 -24.58 7.26
CA MET A 1 5.64 -23.69 6.70
C MET A 1 5.12 -22.67 5.68
N SER A 2 3.81 -22.58 5.39
CA SER A 2 3.29 -21.62 4.39
C SER A 2 3.00 -20.21 4.93
N GLY A 3 2.87 -20.04 6.26
CA GLY A 3 2.53 -18.76 6.89
C GLY A 3 3.67 -17.73 6.85
N ASP A 4 4.92 -18.19 6.93
CA ASP A 4 6.10 -17.30 6.97
C ASP A 4 6.37 -16.64 5.62
N ALA A 5 6.19 -17.38 4.53
CA ALA A 5 6.36 -16.87 3.17
C ALA A 5 5.28 -15.83 2.81
N GLU A 6 4.02 -16.06 3.21
CA GLU A 6 2.95 -15.08 2.99
C GLU A 6 3.17 -13.82 3.86
N GLY A 7 3.58 -14.00 5.12
CA GLY A 7 3.97 -12.88 5.99
C GLY A 7 5.11 -12.05 5.42
N ALA A 8 6.16 -12.71 4.90
CA ALA A 8 7.28 -12.04 4.23
C ALA A 8 6.83 -11.31 2.95
N ALA A 9 5.97 -11.93 2.14
CA ALA A 9 5.42 -11.28 0.94
C ALA A 9 4.59 -10.03 1.30
N ARG A 10 3.80 -10.08 2.37
CA ARG A 10 3.05 -8.93 2.89
C ARG A 10 3.98 -7.80 3.34
N ALA A 11 5.04 -8.13 4.08
CA ALA A 11 6.04 -7.15 4.52
C ALA A 11 6.74 -6.48 3.32
N VAL A 12 7.16 -7.26 2.32
CA VAL A 12 7.79 -6.73 1.10
C VAL A 12 6.83 -5.81 0.33
N LEU A 13 5.55 -6.18 0.22
CA LEU A 13 4.55 -5.33 -0.42
C LEU A 13 4.37 -4.02 0.36
N ALA A 14 4.24 -4.10 1.68
CA ALA A 14 4.09 -2.93 2.55
C ALA A 14 5.23 -1.94 2.41
N GLU A 15 6.47 -2.44 2.43
CA GLU A 15 7.69 -1.64 2.21
C GLU A 15 7.67 -0.92 0.86
N ARG A 16 7.35 -1.63 -0.23
CA ARG A 16 7.26 -1.01 -1.57
C ARG A 16 6.18 0.08 -1.63
N LEU A 17 5.02 -0.15 -1.03
CA LEU A 17 3.95 0.85 -0.97
C LEU A 17 4.36 2.06 -0.13
N SER A 18 5.10 1.84 0.97
CA SER A 18 5.62 2.92 1.81
C SER A 18 6.65 3.77 1.07
N ALA A 19 7.60 3.14 0.38
CA ALA A 19 8.60 3.83 -0.42
C ALA A 19 7.98 4.68 -1.55
N LEU A 20 6.98 4.14 -2.26
CA LEU A 20 6.22 4.89 -3.27
C LEU A 20 5.50 6.10 -2.66
N ARG A 21 4.90 5.94 -1.48
CA ARG A 21 4.24 7.04 -0.77
C ARG A 21 5.26 8.13 -0.42
N GLU A 22 6.39 7.76 0.17
CA GLU A 22 7.44 8.67 0.61
C GLU A 22 8.04 9.44 -0.57
N GLY A 23 8.33 8.76 -1.67
CA GLY A 23 8.80 9.41 -2.90
C GLY A 23 7.82 10.42 -3.49
N SER A 24 6.51 10.26 -3.24
CA SER A 24 5.49 11.19 -3.74
C SER A 24 5.34 12.47 -2.91
N GLY A 25 5.87 12.51 -1.68
CA GLY A 25 5.71 13.64 -0.75
C GLY A 25 4.26 13.93 -0.30
N ARG A 26 3.31 13.00 -0.53
CA ARG A 26 1.88 13.18 -0.24
C ARG A 26 1.45 12.43 1.01
N THR A 27 0.44 12.98 1.68
CA THR A 27 -0.17 12.35 2.85
C THR A 27 -1.00 11.12 2.48
N TYR A 28 -1.16 10.19 3.43
CA TYR A 28 -2.04 9.04 3.30
C TYR A 28 -3.47 9.42 2.89
N ALA A 29 -4.05 10.44 3.51
CA ALA A 29 -5.40 10.90 3.18
C ALA A 29 -5.53 11.40 1.73
N SER A 30 -4.51 12.12 1.23
CA SER A 30 -4.49 12.63 -0.15
C SER A 30 -4.43 11.52 -1.19
N LEU A 31 -3.54 10.53 -0.98
CA LEU A 31 -3.41 9.38 -1.87
C LEU A 31 -4.62 8.46 -1.78
N ALA A 32 -5.11 8.18 -0.57
CA ALA A 32 -6.25 7.31 -0.33
C ALA A 32 -7.51 7.80 -1.06
N ARG A 33 -7.76 9.13 -1.02
CA ARG A 33 -8.88 9.74 -1.74
C ARG A 33 -8.78 9.58 -3.25
N ARG A 34 -7.57 9.59 -3.81
CA ARG A 34 -7.32 9.39 -5.24
C ARG A 34 -7.42 7.92 -5.66
N ILE A 35 -7.12 6.98 -4.76
CA ILE A 35 -7.23 5.55 -5.01
C ILE A 35 -8.55 4.92 -4.57
N GLY A 36 -9.48 5.70 -4.00
CA GLY A 36 -10.81 5.22 -3.63
C GLY A 36 -10.85 4.39 -2.35
N VAL A 37 -9.87 4.56 -1.45
CA VAL A 37 -9.84 3.89 -0.13
C VAL A 37 -9.76 4.92 0.99
N SER A 38 -9.96 4.49 2.24
CA SER A 38 -9.75 5.36 3.40
C SER A 38 -8.26 5.55 3.72
N GLY A 39 -7.90 6.67 4.34
CA GLY A 39 -6.52 6.91 4.80
C GLY A 39 -6.01 5.81 5.73
N SER A 40 -6.86 5.32 6.63
CA SER A 40 -6.54 4.21 7.54
C SER A 40 -6.35 2.88 6.81
N THR A 41 -7.10 2.63 5.73
CA THR A 41 -6.92 1.45 4.87
C THR A 41 -5.57 1.50 4.15
N LEU A 42 -5.22 2.65 3.56
CA LEU A 42 -3.92 2.82 2.92
C LEU A 42 -2.76 2.69 3.93
N HIS A 43 -2.93 3.19 5.15
CA HIS A 43 -1.95 3.01 6.21
C HIS A 43 -1.74 1.53 6.58
N ARG A 44 -2.81 0.75 6.68
CA ARG A 44 -2.72 -0.71 6.90
C ARG A 44 -2.00 -1.44 5.77
N TYR A 45 -2.14 -0.97 4.53
CA TYR A 45 -1.41 -1.52 3.39
C TYR A 45 0.09 -1.22 3.50
N CYS A 46 0.47 0.03 3.80
CA CYS A 46 1.87 0.42 3.98
C CYS A 46 2.53 -0.17 5.23
N THR A 47 1.76 -0.65 6.20
CA THR A 47 2.27 -1.31 7.42
C THR A 47 2.13 -2.84 7.38
N GLY A 48 1.62 -3.41 6.29
CA GLY A 48 1.48 -4.86 6.12
C GLY A 48 0.38 -5.50 6.97
N GLN A 49 -0.39 -4.71 7.72
CA GLN A 49 -1.52 -5.18 8.53
C GLN A 49 -2.66 -5.76 7.69
N THR A 50 -2.79 -5.31 6.44
CA THR A 50 -3.79 -5.80 5.51
C THR A 50 -3.22 -5.71 4.10
N VAL A 51 -3.65 -6.61 3.21
CA VAL A 51 -3.36 -6.52 1.78
C VAL A 51 -4.62 -6.17 1.00
N PRO A 52 -4.52 -5.37 -0.07
CA PRO A 52 -5.63 -5.17 -1.00
C PRO A 52 -6.10 -6.51 -1.56
N ALA A 53 -7.42 -6.76 -1.58
CA ALA A 53 -7.99 -7.95 -2.18
C ALA A 53 -7.91 -7.93 -3.72
N GLU A 54 -7.78 -6.74 -4.29
CA GLU A 54 -7.68 -6.45 -5.71
C GLU A 54 -6.44 -5.62 -5.99
N PHE A 55 -5.89 -5.73 -7.20
CA PHE A 55 -4.65 -5.04 -7.57
C PHE A 55 -4.85 -3.56 -7.94
N ALA A 56 -6.10 -3.14 -8.22
CA ALA A 56 -6.41 -1.79 -8.70
C ALA A 56 -5.93 -0.64 -7.77
N PRO A 57 -6.02 -0.73 -6.43
CA PRO A 57 -5.47 0.30 -5.53
C PRO A 57 -3.95 0.43 -5.61
N VAL A 58 -3.24 -0.69 -5.79
CA VAL A 58 -1.77 -0.72 -5.90
C VAL A 58 -1.35 -0.09 -7.22
N GLU A 59 -2.00 -0.46 -8.32
CA GLU A 59 -1.70 0.11 -9.64
C GLU A 59 -1.98 1.62 -9.66
N ARG A 60 -3.11 2.06 -9.11
CA ARG A 60 -3.44 3.49 -9.07
C ARG A 60 -2.49 4.27 -8.16
N LEU A 61 -2.02 3.69 -7.05
CA LEU A 61 -1.00 4.30 -6.21
C LEU A 61 0.32 4.44 -6.98
N ALA A 62 0.78 3.37 -7.64
CA ALA A 62 2.01 3.40 -8.43
C ALA A 62 1.96 4.44 -9.55
N ARG A 63 0.83 4.56 -10.27
CA ARG A 63 0.63 5.60 -11.30
C ARG A 63 0.62 7.03 -10.75
N LEU A 64 0.27 7.23 -9.48
CA LEU A 64 0.25 8.54 -8.85
C LEU A 64 1.60 8.95 -8.28
N CYS A 65 2.43 7.97 -7.88
CA CYS A 65 3.70 8.17 -7.19
C CYS A 65 4.93 8.00 -8.10
N GLY A 66 4.80 7.29 -9.22
CA GLY A 66 5.82 7.17 -10.26
C GLY A 66 5.95 8.41 -11.13
#